data_AF-A0A2E3FQ84-F1
#
_entry.id   AF-A0A2E3FQ84-F1
#
_cell.length_a   1.000
_cell.length_b   1.000
_cell.length_c   1.000
_cell.angle_alpha   90.00
_cell.angle_beta   90.00
_cell.angle_gamma   90.00
#
_symmetry.space_group_name_H-M   'P 1'
#
loop_
_entity.id
_entity.type
_entity.pdbx_description
1 polymer ?
#
loop_
_entity_poly.entity_id
_entity_poly.type
_entity_poly.pdbx_seq_one_letter_code
_entity_poly.pdbx_strand_id
1 'polypeptide(L)'
;MNPIVKSLLEFNEAFEIPYLTEPGLSSDELIELRIKLLSEEVEEYAEAARTGDLVEVLDALADIAYILAGTIINHGMQEIYDDAFNEVHRSNMAKLVDGKVIRREDGKVMKPEGWQPPQLAKFLQ
;
A
#
# COMPACT_ATOMS: atom_id res chain seq x y z
N MET A 1 -7.53 -3.60 -12.14
CA MET A 1 -6.56 -4.38 -11.35
C MET A 1 -5.17 -3.80 -11.56
N ASN A 2 -4.61 -3.26 -10.49
CA ASN A 2 -3.24 -2.75 -10.42
C ASN A 2 -2.23 -3.79 -10.93
N PRO A 3 -1.25 -3.40 -11.77
CA PRO A 3 -0.21 -4.30 -12.26
C PRO A 3 0.51 -5.09 -11.18
N ILE A 4 0.80 -4.49 -10.00
CA ILE A 4 1.51 -5.19 -8.93
C ILE A 4 0.66 -6.32 -8.32
N VAL A 5 -0.65 -6.08 -8.14
CA VAL A 5 -1.60 -7.08 -7.63
C VAL A 5 -1.76 -8.20 -8.67
N LYS A 6 -1.88 -7.83 -9.94
CA LYS A 6 -1.98 -8.80 -11.04
C LYS A 6 -0.74 -9.72 -11.09
N SER A 7 0.47 -9.17 -10.98
CA SER A 7 1.70 -9.97 -10.98
C SER A 7 1.79 -10.93 -9.80
N LEU A 8 1.34 -10.53 -8.61
CA LEU A 8 1.35 -11.45 -7.47
C LEU A 8 0.23 -12.49 -7.50
N LEU A 9 -0.89 -12.22 -8.16
CA LEU A 9 -1.88 -13.27 -8.43
C LEU A 9 -1.32 -14.32 -9.37
N GLU A 10 -0.65 -13.90 -10.45
CA GLU A 10 0.06 -14.81 -11.37
C GLU A 10 1.11 -15.64 -10.63
N PHE A 11 1.89 -15.02 -9.74
CA PHE A 11 2.83 -15.72 -8.87
C PHE A 11 2.14 -16.74 -7.97
N ASN A 12 1.09 -16.35 -7.25
CA ASN A 12 0.37 -17.28 -6.37
C ASN A 12 -0.22 -18.46 -7.15
N GLU A 13 -0.79 -18.23 -8.34
CA GLU A 13 -1.30 -19.28 -9.22
C GLU A 13 -0.19 -20.23 -9.69
N ALA A 14 0.94 -19.70 -10.17
CA ALA A 14 2.05 -20.51 -10.66
C ALA A 14 2.73 -21.34 -9.57
N PHE A 15 2.72 -20.85 -8.33
CA PHE A 15 3.35 -21.50 -7.17
C PHE A 15 2.35 -22.23 -6.28
N GLU A 16 1.08 -22.31 -6.68
CA GLU A 16 -0.02 -22.96 -5.93
C GLU A 16 -0.15 -22.43 -4.49
N ILE A 17 0.10 -21.13 -4.30
CA ILE A 17 0.02 -20.46 -3.00
C ILE A 17 -1.45 -20.07 -2.74
N PRO A 18 -2.09 -20.58 -1.67
CA PRO A 18 -3.47 -20.24 -1.36
C PRO A 18 -3.60 -18.79 -0.90
N TYR A 19 -4.75 -18.18 -1.18
CA TYR A 19 -5.09 -16.82 -0.76
C TYR A 19 -6.60 -16.67 -0.52
N LEU A 20 -7.00 -15.60 0.16
CA LEU A 20 -8.41 -15.31 0.40
C LEU A 20 -9.05 -14.70 -0.85
N THR A 21 -10.29 -15.10 -1.17
CA THR A 21 -11.05 -14.51 -2.28
C THR A 21 -11.94 -13.35 -1.85
N GLU A 22 -12.14 -13.18 -0.55
CA GLU A 22 -12.97 -12.14 0.06
C GLU A 22 -12.20 -11.44 1.20
N PRO A 23 -12.49 -10.16 1.49
CA PRO A 23 -11.81 -9.41 2.55
C PRO A 23 -11.84 -10.13 3.90
N GLY A 24 -10.67 -10.39 4.48
CA GLY A 24 -10.58 -11.13 5.73
C GLY A 24 -9.20 -11.12 6.37
N LEU A 25 -9.12 -11.77 7.54
CA LEU A 25 -7.86 -12.03 8.24
C LEU A 25 -7.45 -13.48 8.01
N SER A 26 -6.16 -13.70 7.73
CA SER A 26 -5.55 -15.03 7.68
C SER A 26 -5.21 -15.54 9.10
N SER A 27 -4.41 -16.61 9.21
CA SER A 27 -3.87 -17.03 10.50
C SER A 27 -2.95 -15.98 11.10
N ASP A 28 -2.86 -15.94 12.44
CA ASP A 28 -1.94 -15.07 13.18
C ASP A 28 -0.50 -15.23 12.71
N GLU A 29 -0.06 -16.48 12.49
CA GLU A 29 1.28 -16.79 11.96
C GLU A 29 1.55 -16.12 10.60
N LEU A 30 0.56 -16.13 9.71
CA LEU A 30 0.71 -15.51 8.40
C LEU A 30 0.69 -13.99 8.51
N ILE A 31 -0.14 -13.42 9.38
CA ILE A 31 -0.17 -11.97 9.65
C ILE A 31 1.20 -11.51 10.16
N GLU A 32 1.76 -12.19 11.15
CA GLU A 32 3.09 -11.88 11.69
C GLU A 32 4.19 -12.03 10.63
N LEU A 33 4.10 -13.05 9.78
CA LEU A 33 5.03 -13.20 8.65
C LEU A 33 4.94 -12.01 7.67
N ARG A 34 3.73 -11.57 7.28
CA ARG A 34 3.56 -10.42 6.37
C ARG A 34 4.09 -9.13 7.00
N ILE A 35 3.82 -8.91 8.30
CA ILE A 35 4.32 -7.73 9.04
C ILE A 35 5.85 -7.73 9.06
N LYS A 36 6.46 -8.88 9.38
CA LYS A 36 7.90 -9.03 9.40
C LYS A 36 8.53 -8.70 8.05
N LEU A 37 8.06 -9.33 6.96
CA LEU A 37 8.59 -9.11 5.62
C LEU A 37 8.47 -7.64 5.20
N LEU A 38 7.29 -7.01 5.38
CA LEU A 38 7.12 -5.58 5.10
C LEU A 38 8.08 -4.70 5.89
N SER A 39 8.39 -5.07 7.13
CA SER A 39 9.31 -4.31 7.98
C SER A 39 10.75 -4.45 7.49
N GLU A 40 11.17 -5.66 7.11
CA GLU A 40 12.50 -5.95 6.55
C GLU A 40 12.74 -5.10 5.29
N GLU A 41 11.83 -5.11 4.30
CA GLU A 41 12.02 -4.33 3.06
C GLU A 41 12.10 -2.81 3.29
N VAL A 42 11.36 -2.31 4.29
CA VAL A 42 11.40 -0.89 4.66
C VAL A 42 12.73 -0.53 5.33
N GLU A 43 13.31 -1.44 6.11
CA GLU A 43 14.64 -1.26 6.71
C GLU A 43 15.74 -1.26 5.63
N GLU A 44 15.65 -2.14 4.64
CA GLU A 44 16.57 -2.19 3.49
C GLU A 44 16.51 -0.91 2.66
N TYR A 45 15.29 -0.45 2.31
CA TYR A 45 15.11 0.85 1.66
C TYR A 45 15.73 2.00 2.47
N ALA A 46 15.51 2.00 3.80
CA ALA A 46 16.01 3.06 4.66
C ALA A 46 17.54 3.08 4.73
N GLU A 47 18.19 1.92 4.73
CA GLU A 47 19.65 1.82 4.67
C GLU A 47 20.18 2.30 3.32
N ALA A 48 19.65 1.78 2.22
CA ALA A 48 20.04 2.17 0.86
C ALA A 48 19.91 3.68 0.63
N ALA A 49 18.80 4.27 1.09
CA ALA A 49 18.56 5.70 0.98
C ALA A 49 19.55 6.54 1.81
N ARG A 50 19.98 6.06 2.98
CA ARG A 50 20.95 6.76 3.86
C ARG A 50 22.37 6.65 3.35
N THR A 51 22.72 5.54 2.71
CA THR A 51 24.05 5.32 2.13
C THR A 51 24.17 5.90 0.71
N GLY A 52 23.04 6.26 0.08
CA GLY A 52 23.00 6.86 -1.24
C GLY A 52 23.12 5.84 -2.38
N ASP A 53 22.83 4.58 -2.10
CA ASP A 53 22.86 3.51 -3.10
C ASP A 53 21.55 3.47 -3.89
N LEU A 54 21.55 4.09 -5.08
CA LEU A 54 20.35 4.19 -5.91
C LEU A 54 19.89 2.84 -6.49
N VAL A 55 20.80 1.87 -6.64
CA VAL A 55 20.43 0.54 -7.17
C VAL A 55 19.65 -0.20 -6.10
N GLU A 56 20.19 -0.24 -4.88
CA GLU A 56 19.52 -0.86 -3.74
C GLU A 56 18.23 -0.12 -3.35
N VAL A 57 18.16 1.20 -3.54
CA VAL A 57 16.89 1.95 -3.39
C VAL A 57 15.85 1.46 -4.39
N LEU A 58 16.23 1.24 -5.65
CA LEU A 58 15.30 0.76 -6.67
C LEU A 58 14.82 -0.66 -6.37
N ASP A 59 15.73 -1.52 -5.92
CA ASP A 59 15.46 -2.91 -5.53
C ASP A 59 14.47 -2.97 -4.37
N ALA A 60 14.80 -2.33 -3.24
CA ALA A 60 13.93 -2.31 -2.07
C ALA A 60 12.55 -1.69 -2.35
N LEU A 61 12.44 -0.68 -3.23
CA LEU A 61 11.14 -0.14 -3.63
C LEU A 61 10.31 -1.15 -4.45
N ALA A 62 10.95 -1.96 -5.28
CA ALA A 62 10.28 -3.03 -6.02
C ALA A 62 9.83 -4.15 -5.06
N ASP A 63 10.67 -4.53 -4.10
CA ASP A 63 10.34 -5.56 -3.11
C ASP A 63 9.23 -5.12 -2.15
N ILE A 64 9.26 -3.88 -1.66
CA ILE A 64 8.13 -3.29 -0.92
C ILE A 64 6.83 -3.42 -1.72
N ALA A 65 6.84 -3.11 -3.02
CA ALA A 65 5.65 -3.22 -3.85
C ALA A 65 5.21 -4.69 -4.01
N TYR A 66 6.16 -5.61 -4.14
CA TYR A 66 5.91 -7.05 -4.28
C TYR A 66 5.29 -7.64 -3.00
N ILE A 67 5.89 -7.34 -1.85
CA ILE A 67 5.37 -7.74 -0.54
C ILE A 67 4.07 -7.00 -0.21
N LEU A 68 3.87 -5.75 -0.61
CA LEU A 68 2.57 -5.10 -0.45
C LEU A 68 1.46 -5.84 -1.22
N ALA A 69 1.71 -6.18 -2.49
CA ALA A 69 0.71 -6.85 -3.32
C ALA A 69 0.36 -8.25 -2.79
N GLY A 70 1.34 -9.02 -2.35
CA GLY A 70 1.07 -10.31 -1.70
C GLY A 70 0.28 -10.17 -0.40
N THR A 71 0.43 -9.06 0.32
CA THR A 71 -0.32 -8.81 1.58
C THR A 71 -1.77 -8.46 1.27
N ILE A 72 -2.00 -7.66 0.23
CA ILE A 72 -3.34 -7.35 -0.29
C ILE A 72 -4.09 -8.64 -0.66
N ILE A 73 -3.42 -9.54 -1.38
CA ILE A 73 -4.00 -10.82 -1.81
C ILE A 73 -4.25 -11.77 -0.63
N ASN A 74 -3.32 -11.83 0.33
CA ASN A 74 -3.52 -12.64 1.56
C ASN A 74 -4.75 -12.19 2.35
N HIS A 75 -5.09 -10.90 2.30
CA HIS A 75 -6.31 -10.35 2.91
C HIS A 75 -7.55 -10.43 2.03
N GLY A 76 -7.47 -11.00 0.82
CA GLY A 76 -8.60 -11.10 -0.10
C GLY A 76 -9.09 -9.75 -0.61
N MET A 77 -8.20 -8.76 -0.67
CA MET A 77 -8.52 -7.39 -1.05
C MET A 77 -8.19 -7.07 -2.51
N GLN A 78 -7.76 -8.06 -3.31
CA GLN A 78 -7.31 -7.87 -4.70
C GLN A 78 -8.34 -7.17 -5.61
N GLU A 79 -9.63 -7.41 -5.41
CA GLU A 79 -10.70 -6.81 -6.21
C GLU A 79 -11.06 -5.38 -5.77
N ILE A 80 -10.80 -5.03 -4.51
CA ILE A 80 -11.22 -3.76 -3.91
C ILE A 80 -10.06 -2.77 -3.72
N TYR A 81 -8.81 -3.23 -3.83
CA TYR A 81 -7.64 -2.41 -3.52
C TYR A 81 -7.50 -1.18 -4.41
N ASP A 82 -7.74 -1.33 -5.72
CA ASP A 82 -7.66 -0.21 -6.68
C ASP A 82 -8.62 0.92 -6.28
N ASP A 83 -9.85 0.57 -5.92
CA ASP A 83 -10.87 1.53 -5.52
C ASP A 83 -10.56 2.16 -4.16
N ALA A 84 -10.04 1.38 -3.22
CA ALA A 84 -9.55 1.88 -1.94
C ALA A 84 -8.40 2.88 -2.12
N PHE A 85 -7.43 2.56 -2.97
CA PHE A 85 -6.31 3.44 -3.31
C PHE A 85 -6.82 4.73 -3.97
N ASN A 86 -7.74 4.63 -4.93
CA ASN A 86 -8.34 5.78 -5.60
C ASN A 86 -9.11 6.68 -4.62
N GLU A 87 -9.80 6.12 -3.63
CA GLU A 87 -10.48 6.88 -2.57
C GLU A 87 -9.49 7.62 -1.67
N VAL A 88 -8.37 6.99 -1.30
CA VAL A 88 -7.27 7.65 -0.58
C VAL A 88 -6.65 8.76 -1.43
N HIS A 89 -6.40 8.50 -2.71
CA HIS A 89 -5.85 9.49 -3.64
C HIS A 89 -6.78 10.69 -3.79
N ARG A 90 -8.09 10.47 -4.03
CA ARG A 90 -9.14 11.49 -4.07
C ARG A 90 -9.11 12.35 -2.81
N SER A 91 -9.08 11.72 -1.63
CA SER A 91 -9.04 12.45 -0.35
C SER A 91 -7.75 13.26 -0.19
N ASN A 92 -6.61 12.75 -0.65
CA ASN A 92 -5.34 13.48 -0.61
C ASN A 92 -5.34 14.68 -1.55
N MET A 93 -5.82 14.52 -2.79
CA MET A 93 -5.87 15.59 -3.78
C MET A 93 -6.89 16.68 -3.41
N ALA A 94 -7.96 16.31 -2.68
CA ALA A 94 -8.91 17.27 -2.12
C ALA A 94 -8.31 18.22 -1.05
N LYS A 95 -7.04 18.04 -0.67
CA LYS A 95 -6.32 18.98 0.22
C LYS A 95 -5.78 20.21 -0.52
N LEU A 96 -5.87 20.25 -1.85
CA LEU A 96 -5.45 21.39 -2.64
C LEU A 96 -6.46 22.54 -2.54
N VAL A 97 -5.94 23.75 -2.33
CA VAL A 97 -6.67 25.02 -2.46
C VAL A 97 -5.96 25.81 -3.55
N ASP A 98 -6.68 26.17 -4.61
CA ASP A 98 -6.11 26.84 -5.80
C ASP A 98 -4.87 26.12 -6.38
N GLY A 99 -4.92 24.79 -6.39
CA GLY A 99 -3.85 23.94 -6.93
C GLY A 99 -2.62 23.79 -6.02
N LYS A 100 -2.66 24.31 -4.78
CA LYS A 100 -1.53 24.22 -3.83
C LYS A 100 -1.98 23.63 -2.50
N VAL A 101 -1.05 22.93 -1.84
CA VAL A 101 -1.25 22.50 -0.45
C VAL A 101 -0.95 23.65 0.50
N ILE A 102 -1.81 23.85 1.50
CA ILE A 102 -1.51 24.73 2.64
C ILE A 102 -0.74 23.90 3.66
N ARG A 103 0.41 24.41 4.13
CA ARG A 103 1.26 23.72 5.12
C ARG A 103 1.38 24.55 6.39
N ARG A 104 1.50 23.88 7.54
CA ARG A 104 1.92 24.52 8.80
C ARG A 104 3.44 24.67 8.85
N GLU A 105 3.93 25.36 9.88
CA GLU A 105 5.37 25.54 10.15
C GLU A 105 6.13 24.23 10.31
N ASP A 106 5.49 23.17 10.80
CA ASP A 106 6.07 21.82 10.91
C ASP A 106 6.04 21.02 9.59
N GLY A 107 5.65 21.64 8.48
CA GLY A 107 5.54 21.02 7.16
C GLY A 107 4.28 20.18 6.94
N LYS A 108 3.43 20.00 7.95
CA LYS A 108 2.20 19.21 7.85
C LYS A 108 1.22 19.84 6.86
N VAL A 109 0.73 19.03 5.93
CA VAL A 109 -0.34 19.42 4.99
C VAL A 109 -1.65 19.59 5.74
N MET A 110 -2.27 20.76 5.57
CA MET A 110 -3.55 21.12 6.16
C MET A 110 -4.73 20.62 5.33
N LYS A 111 -5.85 20.41 6.00
CA LYS A 111 -7.13 20.02 5.39
C LYS A 111 -7.97 21.29 5.21
N PRO A 112 -8.44 21.60 4.00
CA PRO A 112 -9.28 22.77 3.77
C PRO A 112 -10.69 22.57 4.33
N GLU A 113 -11.47 23.66 4.37
CA GLU A 113 -12.90 23.60 4.70
C GLU A 113 -13.65 22.66 3.75
N GLY A 114 -14.57 21.87 4.28
CA GLY A 114 -15.34 20.89 3.50
C GLY A 114 -14.59 19.61 3.11
N TRP A 115 -13.30 19.49 3.42
CA TRP A 115 -12.52 18.28 3.16
C TRP A 115 -13.12 17.06 3.87
N GLN A 116 -13.14 15.91 3.18
CA GLN A 116 -13.63 14.64 3.71
C GLN A 116 -12.52 13.57 3.72
N PRO A 117 -12.40 12.78 4.81
CA PRO A 117 -11.49 11.65 4.87
C PRO A 117 -11.86 10.57 3.84
N PRO A 118 -10.92 9.66 3.51
CA PRO A 118 -11.24 8.55 2.62
C PRO A 118 -12.27 7.63 3.28
N GLN A 119 -13.33 7.31 2.54
CA GLN A 119 -14.42 6.46 3.03
C GLN A 119 -14.16 5.00 2.67
N LEU A 120 -13.25 4.33 3.39
CA LEU A 120 -12.80 2.96 3.05
C LEU A 120 -13.77 1.86 3.46
N ALA A 121 -14.57 2.08 4.51
CA ALA A 121 -15.50 1.07 5.02
C ALA A 121 -16.54 0.61 3.98
N LYS A 122 -16.82 1.42 2.95
CA LYS A 122 -17.74 1.08 1.86
C LYS A 122 -17.26 -0.08 0.97
N PHE A 123 -15.97 -0.41 1.02
CA PHE A 123 -15.37 -1.50 0.24
C PHE A 123 -15.34 -2.84 0.99
N LEU A 124 -15.75 -2.85 2.27
CA LEU A 124 -15.72 -4.03 3.14
C LEU A 124 -17.14 -4.49 3.53
N GLN A 125 -18.16 -4.10 2.76
CA GLN A 125 -19.58 -4.37 3.04
C GLN A 125 -20.06 -5.67 2.42
#